data_AF-X0T9T5-F1
#
_entry.id   AF-X0T9T5-F1
#
_cell.length_a   1.000
_cell.length_b   1.000
_cell.length_c   1.000
_cell.angle_alpha   90.00
_cell.angle_beta   90.00
_cell.angle_gamma   90.00
#
_symmetry.space_group_name_H-M   'P 1'
#
loop_
_entity.id
_entity.type
_entity.pdbx_description
1 polymer ?
#
loop_
_entity_poly.entity_id
_entity_poly.type
_entity_poly.pdbx_seq_one_letter_code
_entity_poly.pdbx_strand_id
1 'polypeptide(L)'
;QLTQAIDILIKDVAELISVMENKAVEHKYTIMMGRTHGVHAEPITLGLKMVLWTEEMKRNAQRLAEARENISVGKISGAVGTYVTVPPKVEKIACTKLGLAPAPISSQIIQRDRHAQFLTTLAIIASSLEKFATEIRSLQRTEVREVEEPFEEGQTGSSAMPHKRNPELCERICGLARLIRGHALTSLENIALWHERDISHSSTERIILPDSCLVLDYMLSIFTSIMKGLRVYPENMRRNIELTQGLVFSQRVLIALINKGLTR
;
A
#
# COMPACT_ATOMS: atom_id res chain seq x y z
N GLN A 1 -16.68 13.07 7.12
CA GLN A 1 -16.62 12.09 6.01
C GLN A 1 -15.19 11.62 5.78
N LEU A 2 -14.27 12.43 5.25
CA LEU A 2 -12.89 11.99 5.02
C LEU A 2 -12.17 11.51 6.29
N THR A 3 -12.38 12.19 7.42
CA THR A 3 -11.89 11.75 8.74
C THR A 3 -12.44 10.39 9.16
N GLN A 4 -13.69 10.07 8.84
CA GLN A 4 -14.29 8.77 9.14
C GLN A 4 -13.78 7.68 8.21
N ALA A 5 -13.60 7.98 6.92
CA ALA A 5 -13.04 7.05 5.95
C ALA A 5 -11.60 6.69 6.31
N ILE A 6 -10.76 7.66 6.65
CA ILE A 6 -9.37 7.38 7.04
C ILE A 6 -9.27 6.64 8.38
N ASP A 7 -10.22 6.85 9.31
CA ASP A 7 -10.27 6.06 10.55
C ASP A 7 -10.55 4.57 10.30
N ILE A 8 -11.25 4.24 9.22
CA ILE A 8 -11.42 2.84 8.75
C ILE A 8 -10.10 2.35 8.18
N LEU A 9 -9.52 3.07 7.22
CA LEU A 9 -8.26 2.70 6.58
C LEU A 9 -7.09 2.53 7.58
N ILE A 10 -7.05 3.33 8.65
CA ILE A 10 -6.06 3.19 9.73
C ILE A 10 -6.19 1.83 10.42
N LYS A 11 -7.41 1.36 10.65
CA LYS A 11 -7.65 0.04 11.25
C LYS A 11 -7.24 -1.08 10.29
N ASP A 12 -7.58 -0.95 9.02
CA ASP A 12 -7.24 -1.96 8.00
C ASP A 12 -5.72 -2.07 7.80
N VAL A 13 -5.02 -0.94 7.80
CA VAL A 13 -3.55 -0.91 7.76
C VAL A 13 -2.96 -1.56 9.01
N ALA A 14 -3.51 -1.27 10.20
CA ALA A 14 -3.03 -1.88 11.44
C ALA A 14 -3.25 -3.41 11.47
N GLU A 15 -4.39 -3.88 10.98
CA GLU A 15 -4.67 -5.30 10.84
C GLU A 15 -3.69 -5.97 9.88
N LEU A 16 -3.46 -5.37 8.71
CA LEU A 16 -2.51 -5.90 7.74
C LEU A 16 -1.09 -5.97 8.31
N ILE A 17 -0.65 -4.94 9.03
CA ILE A 17 0.66 -4.95 9.71
C ILE A 17 0.76 -6.13 10.66
N SER A 18 -0.25 -6.35 11.51
CA SER A 18 -0.26 -7.45 12.48
C SER A 18 -0.20 -8.82 11.79
N VAL A 19 -0.96 -9.01 10.70
CA VAL A 19 -0.93 -10.25 9.91
C VAL A 19 0.45 -10.49 9.30
N MET A 20 1.07 -9.46 8.73
CA MET A 20 2.40 -9.59 8.12
C MET A 20 3.49 -9.82 9.17
N GLU A 21 3.39 -9.21 10.35
CA GLU A 21 4.31 -9.48 11.47
C GLU A 21 4.27 -10.95 11.88
N ASN A 22 3.07 -11.50 12.06
CA ASN A 22 2.89 -12.90 12.41
C ASN A 22 3.48 -13.83 11.32
N LYS A 23 3.21 -13.55 10.05
CA LYS A 23 3.77 -14.31 8.93
C LYS A 23 5.29 -14.20 8.83
N ALA A 24 5.85 -13.02 9.11
CA ALA A 24 7.29 -12.83 9.13
C ALA A 24 7.98 -13.64 10.23
N VAL A 25 7.36 -13.74 11.42
CA VAL A 25 7.84 -14.59 12.52
C VAL A 25 7.71 -16.07 12.17
N GLU A 26 6.55 -16.50 11.64
CA GLU A 26 6.29 -17.87 11.19
C GLU A 26 7.37 -18.35 10.21
N HIS A 27 7.74 -17.50 9.25
CA HIS A 27 8.71 -17.82 8.19
C HIS A 27 10.10 -17.27 8.43
N LYS A 28 10.44 -16.91 9.68
CA LYS A 28 11.73 -16.30 10.06
C LYS A 28 12.94 -17.06 9.51
N TYR A 29 12.87 -18.40 9.53
CA TYR A 29 13.94 -19.30 9.10
C TYR A 29 13.60 -20.09 7.82
N THR A 30 12.53 -19.72 7.10
CA THR A 30 12.19 -20.34 5.82
C THR A 30 13.14 -19.80 4.75
N ILE A 31 14.23 -20.52 4.49
CA ILE A 31 15.25 -20.11 3.51
C ILE A 31 14.67 -20.17 2.10
N MET A 32 14.93 -19.14 1.32
CA MET A 32 14.57 -19.03 -0.09
C MET A 32 15.65 -18.30 -0.87
N MET A 33 15.56 -18.31 -2.19
CA MET A 33 16.51 -17.61 -3.02
C MET A 33 16.24 -16.10 -3.06
N GLY A 34 17.22 -15.28 -2.68
CA GLY A 34 17.21 -13.85 -2.96
C GLY A 34 17.43 -13.60 -4.45
N ARG A 35 16.72 -12.62 -5.02
CA ARG A 35 16.74 -12.33 -6.45
C ARG A 35 16.98 -10.85 -6.72
N THR A 36 17.96 -10.56 -7.56
CA THR A 36 18.25 -9.22 -8.10
C THR A 36 18.13 -9.28 -9.62
N HIS A 37 17.43 -8.34 -10.25
CA HIS A 37 17.11 -8.40 -11.68
C HIS A 37 16.37 -9.68 -12.12
N GLY A 38 15.68 -10.35 -11.18
CA GLY A 38 15.03 -11.64 -11.42
C GLY A 38 15.98 -12.85 -11.44
N VAL A 39 17.27 -12.65 -11.18
CA VAL A 39 18.32 -13.68 -11.19
C VAL A 39 18.74 -14.04 -9.75
N HIS A 40 19.14 -15.29 -9.53
CA HIS A 40 19.61 -15.77 -8.23
C HIS A 40 20.84 -14.99 -7.76
N ALA A 41 20.76 -14.45 -6.55
CA ALA A 41 21.85 -13.77 -5.86
C ALA A 41 22.27 -14.61 -4.64
N GLU A 42 22.02 -14.13 -3.43
CA GLU A 42 22.32 -14.86 -2.19
C GLU A 42 21.03 -15.35 -1.49
N PRO A 43 21.09 -16.46 -0.72
CA PRO A 43 19.95 -16.92 0.07
C PRO A 43 19.47 -15.88 1.07
N ILE A 44 18.15 -15.75 1.19
CA ILE A 44 17.46 -14.96 2.21
C ILE A 44 16.47 -15.86 2.95
N THR A 45 15.67 -15.29 3.85
CA THR A 45 14.47 -15.97 4.36
C THR A 45 13.20 -15.28 3.89
N LEU A 46 12.12 -16.04 3.75
CA LEU A 46 10.80 -15.48 3.45
C LEU A 46 10.35 -14.53 4.55
N GLY A 47 10.65 -14.84 5.83
CA GLY A 47 10.38 -13.96 6.95
C GLY A 47 11.08 -12.60 6.83
N LEU A 48 12.34 -12.56 6.37
CA LEU A 48 13.04 -11.30 6.09
C LEU A 48 12.31 -10.47 5.02
N LYS A 49 11.82 -11.12 3.96
CA LYS A 49 11.03 -10.46 2.90
C LYS A 49 9.74 -9.87 3.45
N MET A 50 9.03 -10.58 4.32
CA MET A 50 7.78 -10.13 4.95
C MET A 50 8.01 -9.01 5.98
N VAL A 51 9.11 -9.05 6.74
CA VAL A 51 9.50 -7.95 7.65
C VAL A 51 9.79 -6.67 6.86
N LEU A 52 10.42 -6.77 5.69
CA LEU A 52 10.65 -5.61 4.82
C LEU A 52 9.32 -4.94 4.39
N TRP A 53 8.29 -5.73 4.11
CA TRP A 53 6.94 -5.23 3.80
C TRP A 53 6.25 -4.63 5.02
N THR A 54 6.40 -5.28 6.17
CA THR A 54 5.87 -4.80 7.45
C THR A 54 6.39 -3.42 7.80
N GLU A 55 7.71 -3.21 7.75
CA GLU A 55 8.32 -1.92 8.05
C GLU A 55 7.91 -0.85 7.03
N GLU A 56 7.65 -1.23 5.78
CA GLU A 56 7.06 -0.32 4.80
C GLU A 56 5.63 0.10 5.15
N MET A 57 4.81 -0.84 5.60
CA MET A 57 3.44 -0.52 6.03
C MET A 57 3.41 0.29 7.32
N LYS A 58 4.37 0.14 8.23
CA LYS A 58 4.52 1.03 9.39
C LYS A 58 4.82 2.47 8.98
N ARG A 59 5.71 2.68 8.01
CA ARG A 59 5.93 4.01 7.42
C ARG A 59 4.66 4.56 6.77
N ASN A 60 3.88 3.71 6.12
CA ASN A 60 2.59 4.10 5.55
C ASN A 60 1.53 4.44 6.62
N ALA A 61 1.50 3.73 7.75
CA ALA A 61 0.62 4.05 8.87
C ALA A 61 0.92 5.44 9.43
N GLN A 62 2.20 5.81 9.55
CA GLN A 62 2.60 7.16 9.95
C GLN A 62 2.11 8.21 8.94
N ARG A 63 2.35 8.01 7.63
CA ARG A 63 1.87 8.93 6.59
C ARG A 63 0.35 9.10 6.64
N LEU A 64 -0.38 8.01 6.89
CA LEU A 64 -1.83 8.03 6.99
C LEU A 64 -2.30 8.82 8.22
N ALA A 65 -1.62 8.69 9.36
CA ALA A 65 -1.90 9.50 10.54
C ALA A 65 -1.67 11.01 10.27
N GLU A 66 -0.57 11.37 9.59
CA GLU A 66 -0.28 12.75 9.19
C GLU A 66 -1.33 13.28 8.20
N ALA A 67 -1.74 12.48 7.22
CA ALA A 67 -2.79 12.83 6.26
C ALA A 67 -4.15 13.03 6.96
N ARG A 68 -4.46 12.19 7.96
CA ARG A 68 -5.66 12.33 8.79
C ARG A 68 -5.66 13.67 9.51
N GLU A 69 -4.56 14.03 10.15
CA GLU A 69 -4.45 15.31 10.86
C GLU A 69 -4.63 16.48 9.89
N ASN A 70 -3.93 16.47 8.75
CA ASN A 70 -3.97 17.59 7.81
C ASN A 70 -5.35 17.79 7.15
N ILE A 71 -6.11 16.72 6.91
CA ILE A 71 -7.46 16.81 6.32
C ILE A 71 -8.56 17.06 7.36
N SER A 72 -8.25 16.97 8.66
CA SER A 72 -9.20 17.10 9.77
C SER A 72 -9.55 18.56 10.11
N VAL A 73 -9.85 19.36 9.08
CA VAL A 73 -10.19 20.78 9.19
C VAL A 73 -11.57 21.08 8.62
N GLY A 74 -12.26 22.06 9.21
CA GLY A 74 -13.54 22.60 8.73
C GLY A 74 -13.45 24.10 8.47
N LYS A 75 -14.42 24.64 7.71
CA LYS A 75 -14.54 26.10 7.55
C LYS A 75 -15.98 26.61 7.53
N ILE A 76 -16.22 27.72 8.22
CA ILE A 76 -17.44 28.53 8.23
C ILE A 76 -17.03 30.01 8.35
N SER A 77 -16.29 30.48 7.35
CA SER A 77 -15.65 31.80 7.29
C SER A 77 -16.32 32.79 6.33
N GLY A 78 -17.50 32.43 5.79
CA GLY A 78 -18.27 33.26 4.87
C GLY A 78 -17.86 33.14 3.40
N ALA A 79 -18.25 34.14 2.60
CA ALA A 79 -18.14 34.11 1.13
C ALA A 79 -16.69 34.13 0.63
N VAL A 80 -15.78 34.82 1.31
CA VAL A 80 -14.37 34.96 0.88
C VAL A 80 -13.39 34.75 2.04
N GLY A 81 -13.82 34.11 3.12
CA GLY A 81 -12.93 33.77 4.24
C GLY A 81 -12.75 34.85 5.30
N THR A 82 -13.53 35.92 5.25
CA THR A 82 -13.33 37.14 6.06
C THR A 82 -14.22 37.25 7.31
N TYR A 83 -15.12 36.30 7.54
CA TYR A 83 -16.07 36.30 8.68
C TYR A 83 -17.06 37.49 8.72
N VAL A 84 -17.16 38.29 7.66
CA VAL A 84 -18.05 39.49 7.61
C VAL A 84 -19.51 39.14 7.92
N THR A 85 -20.01 38.02 7.42
CA THR A 85 -21.40 37.59 7.60
C THR A 85 -21.59 36.51 8.66
N VAL A 86 -20.50 35.98 9.23
CA VAL A 86 -20.54 34.89 10.20
C VAL A 86 -19.40 35.01 11.20
N PRO A 87 -19.68 35.15 12.51
CA PRO A 87 -18.63 35.27 13.51
C PRO A 87 -17.77 33.98 13.61
N PRO A 88 -16.44 34.08 13.85
CA PRO A 88 -15.56 32.92 14.01
C PRO A 88 -16.00 31.93 15.10
N LYS A 89 -16.74 32.41 16.10
CA LYS A 89 -17.33 31.56 17.16
C LYS A 89 -18.24 30.47 16.59
N VAL A 90 -18.96 30.74 15.49
CA VAL A 90 -19.84 29.77 14.84
C VAL A 90 -19.03 28.63 14.24
N GLU A 91 -17.94 28.94 13.54
CA GLU A 91 -17.02 27.95 12.99
C GLU A 91 -16.41 27.07 14.08
N LYS A 92 -15.93 27.70 15.17
CA LYS A 92 -15.35 26.96 16.31
C LYS A 92 -16.36 25.98 16.90
N ILE A 93 -17.58 26.41 17.19
CA ILE A 93 -18.63 25.54 17.76
C ILE A 93 -18.96 24.39 16.81
N ALA A 94 -19.13 24.66 15.51
CA ALA A 94 -19.48 23.63 14.54
C ALA A 94 -18.35 22.61 14.35
N CYS A 95 -17.11 23.08 14.20
CA CYS A 95 -15.94 22.20 14.04
C CYS A 95 -15.74 21.33 15.29
N THR A 96 -15.84 21.89 16.49
CA THR A 96 -15.74 21.11 17.74
C THR A 96 -16.81 20.02 17.82
N LYS A 97 -18.08 20.33 17.46
CA LYS A 97 -19.15 19.32 17.43
C LYS A 97 -18.90 18.18 16.44
N LEU A 98 -18.14 18.44 15.38
CA LEU A 98 -17.81 17.46 14.34
C LEU A 98 -16.43 16.81 14.54
N GLY A 99 -15.70 17.15 15.60
CA GLY A 99 -14.34 16.65 15.85
C GLY A 99 -13.30 17.17 14.85
N LEU A 100 -13.51 18.37 14.31
CA LEU A 100 -12.61 19.03 13.37
C LEU A 100 -11.95 20.25 14.01
N ALA A 101 -10.78 20.64 13.50
CA ALA A 101 -10.19 21.94 13.78
C ALA A 101 -10.73 23.00 12.79
N PRO A 102 -11.01 24.23 13.23
CA PRO A 102 -11.17 25.35 12.30
C PRO A 102 -9.90 25.55 11.48
N ALA A 103 -10.03 25.74 10.16
CA ALA A 103 -8.88 26.11 9.34
C ALA A 103 -8.33 27.47 9.83
N PRO A 104 -7.01 27.60 10.11
CA PRO A 104 -6.46 28.85 10.65
C PRO A 104 -6.72 30.06 9.75
N ILE A 105 -6.75 29.83 8.44
CA ILE A 105 -7.18 30.75 7.42
C ILE A 105 -7.87 29.96 6.30
N SER A 106 -8.84 30.56 5.65
CA SER A 106 -9.53 29.99 4.50
C SER A 106 -9.95 31.07 3.52
N SER A 107 -10.27 30.66 2.30
CA SER A 107 -10.93 31.51 1.32
C SER A 107 -12.43 31.15 1.29
N GLN A 108 -13.07 31.14 0.11
CA GLN A 108 -14.38 30.51 -0.03
C GLN A 108 -14.32 28.97 0.16
N ILE A 109 -13.15 28.37 0.32
CA ILE A 109 -12.92 26.93 0.47
C ILE A 109 -11.82 26.58 1.48
N ILE A 110 -11.77 25.31 1.87
CA ILE A 110 -10.55 24.67 2.37
C ILE A 110 -9.57 24.52 1.21
N GLN A 111 -8.28 24.76 1.48
CA GLN A 111 -7.22 24.69 0.47
C GLN A 111 -6.97 23.24 0.02
N ARG A 112 -6.73 23.05 -1.28
CA ARG A 112 -6.73 21.73 -1.94
C ARG A 112 -5.41 20.97 -1.81
N ASP A 113 -4.35 21.63 -1.36
CA ASP A 113 -3.09 20.99 -0.94
C ASP A 113 -3.33 19.87 0.09
N ARG A 114 -4.29 20.08 1.01
CA ARG A 114 -4.68 19.09 2.01
C ARG A 114 -5.27 17.82 1.38
N HIS A 115 -6.13 18.00 0.38
CA HIS A 115 -6.79 16.90 -0.33
C HIS A 115 -5.79 16.16 -1.23
N ALA A 116 -4.84 16.90 -1.82
CA ALA A 116 -3.76 16.33 -2.61
C ALA A 116 -2.80 15.49 -1.77
N GLN A 117 -2.38 15.95 -0.59
CA GLN A 117 -1.59 15.14 0.36
C GLN A 117 -2.36 13.88 0.75
N PHE A 118 -3.66 14.01 1.05
CA PHE A 118 -4.51 12.88 1.40
C PHE A 118 -4.53 11.81 0.29
N LEU A 119 -4.88 12.16 -0.95
CA LEU A 119 -4.91 11.17 -2.03
C LEU A 119 -3.53 10.65 -2.45
N THR A 120 -2.49 11.48 -2.39
CA THR A 120 -1.11 11.03 -2.64
C THR A 120 -0.69 10.00 -1.60
N THR A 121 -1.08 10.17 -0.34
CA THR A 121 -0.85 9.19 0.72
C THR A 121 -1.55 7.86 0.40
N LEU A 122 -2.81 7.89 -0.02
CA LEU A 122 -3.54 6.68 -0.41
C LEU A 122 -2.87 5.99 -1.62
N ALA A 123 -2.41 6.76 -2.60
CA ALA A 123 -1.69 6.25 -3.78
C ALA A 123 -0.34 5.61 -3.43
N ILE A 124 0.38 6.14 -2.45
CA ILE A 124 1.62 5.53 -1.93
C ILE A 124 1.31 4.17 -1.30
N ILE A 125 0.27 4.08 -0.47
CA ILE A 125 -0.14 2.81 0.17
C ILE A 125 -0.54 1.79 -0.90
N ALA A 126 -1.38 2.19 -1.85
CA ALA A 126 -1.80 1.35 -2.96
C ALA A 126 -0.59 0.85 -3.79
N SER A 127 0.43 1.67 -3.95
CA SER A 127 1.66 1.30 -4.68
C SER A 127 2.53 0.31 -3.88
N SER A 128 2.59 0.42 -2.55
CA SER A 128 3.18 -0.61 -1.69
C SER A 128 2.45 -1.94 -1.83
N LEU A 129 1.12 -1.94 -1.83
CA LEU A 129 0.32 -3.15 -2.05
C LEU A 129 0.57 -3.78 -3.43
N GLU A 130 0.65 -2.99 -4.50
CA GLU A 130 1.02 -3.48 -5.83
C GLU A 130 2.41 -4.12 -5.85
N LYS A 131 3.38 -3.53 -5.13
CA LYS A 131 4.73 -4.10 -5.02
C LYS A 131 4.69 -5.48 -4.38
N PHE A 132 3.96 -5.65 -3.28
CA PHE A 132 3.85 -6.93 -2.59
C PHE A 132 3.09 -7.97 -3.44
N ALA A 133 1.97 -7.55 -4.03
CA ALA A 133 1.17 -8.37 -4.94
C ALA A 133 1.98 -8.83 -6.16
N THR A 134 2.82 -7.96 -6.72
CA THR A 134 3.71 -8.31 -7.84
C THR A 134 4.75 -9.36 -7.43
N GLU A 135 5.27 -9.31 -6.21
CA GLU A 135 6.14 -10.36 -5.71
C GLU A 135 5.39 -11.70 -5.61
N ILE A 136 4.20 -11.72 -5.00
CA ILE A 136 3.40 -12.96 -4.88
C ILE A 136 3.12 -13.55 -6.27
N ARG A 137 2.74 -12.71 -7.24
CA ARG A 137 2.58 -13.14 -8.64
C ARG A 137 3.85 -13.76 -9.21
N SER A 138 5.01 -13.18 -8.95
CA SER A 138 6.31 -13.69 -9.40
C SER A 138 6.66 -15.04 -8.77
N LEU A 139 6.39 -15.19 -7.47
CA LEU A 139 6.69 -16.39 -6.68
C LEU A 139 5.69 -17.54 -6.94
N GLN A 140 4.47 -17.24 -7.39
CA GLN A 140 3.45 -18.22 -7.76
C GLN A 140 3.58 -18.74 -9.21
N ARG A 141 4.47 -18.15 -10.03
CA ARG A 141 4.74 -18.66 -11.38
C ARG A 141 5.09 -20.14 -11.36
N THR A 142 4.66 -20.87 -12.39
CA THR A 142 4.83 -22.34 -12.50
C THR A 142 6.28 -22.79 -12.29
N GLU A 143 7.25 -22.03 -12.79
CA GLU A 143 8.68 -22.34 -12.71
C GLU A 143 9.28 -22.05 -11.32
N VAL A 144 8.59 -21.27 -10.49
CA VAL A 144 9.07 -20.85 -9.16
C VAL A 144 8.31 -21.58 -8.06
N ARG A 145 6.98 -21.44 -8.03
CA ARG A 145 6.03 -22.11 -7.12
C ARG A 145 6.47 -22.11 -5.65
N GLU A 146 6.97 -20.97 -5.18
CA GLU A 146 7.42 -20.80 -3.80
C GLU A 146 6.25 -20.42 -2.87
N VAL A 147 5.26 -19.70 -3.41
CA VAL A 147 4.02 -19.36 -2.70
C VAL A 147 2.82 -19.52 -3.63
N GLU A 148 1.62 -19.57 -3.05
CA GLU A 148 0.36 -19.57 -3.78
C GLU A 148 -0.70 -18.81 -2.96
N GLU A 149 -1.52 -18.00 -3.63
CA GLU A 149 -2.70 -17.37 -3.03
C GLU A 149 -3.63 -18.39 -2.37
N PRO A 150 -4.44 -17.97 -1.38
CA PRO A 150 -5.48 -18.84 -0.83
C PRO A 150 -6.37 -19.38 -1.96
N PHE A 151 -6.63 -20.68 -1.96
CA PHE A 151 -7.47 -21.34 -2.95
C PHE A 151 -8.45 -22.29 -2.26
N GLU A 152 -9.73 -21.92 -2.24
CA GLU A 152 -10.77 -22.65 -1.51
C GLU A 152 -11.17 -23.95 -2.22
N GLU A 153 -11.70 -24.89 -1.44
CA GLU A 153 -12.25 -26.12 -2.00
C GLU A 153 -13.50 -25.80 -2.84
N GLY A 154 -13.50 -26.24 -4.10
CA GLY A 154 -14.57 -25.92 -5.06
C GLY A 154 -14.36 -24.63 -5.87
N GLN A 155 -13.31 -23.85 -5.59
CA GLN A 155 -12.96 -22.68 -6.41
C GLN A 155 -12.47 -23.13 -7.79
N THR A 156 -13.01 -22.56 -8.87
CA THR A 156 -12.58 -22.83 -10.24
C THR A 156 -11.52 -21.82 -10.66
N GLY A 157 -10.25 -22.23 -10.71
CA GLY A 157 -9.15 -21.34 -11.12
C GLY A 157 -9.10 -21.05 -12.63
N SER A 158 -9.89 -21.76 -13.42
CA SER A 158 -10.13 -21.52 -14.85
C SER A 158 -11.37 -22.28 -15.29
N SER A 159 -12.17 -21.69 -16.18
CA SER A 159 -13.36 -22.36 -16.75
C SER A 159 -13.02 -23.60 -17.60
N ALA A 160 -11.79 -23.73 -18.09
CA ALA A 160 -11.38 -24.79 -19.00
C ALA A 160 -10.24 -25.69 -18.49
N MET A 161 -9.53 -25.29 -17.42
CA MET A 161 -8.31 -25.98 -16.98
C MET A 161 -8.34 -26.22 -15.46
N PRO A 162 -8.76 -27.43 -15.00
CA PRO A 162 -8.93 -27.74 -13.57
C PRO A 162 -7.66 -27.61 -12.71
N HIS A 163 -6.48 -27.68 -13.33
CA HIS A 163 -5.19 -27.58 -12.63
C HIS A 163 -4.68 -26.13 -12.50
N LYS A 164 -5.29 -25.16 -13.20
CA LYS A 164 -4.78 -23.80 -13.29
C LYS A 164 -5.08 -23.02 -12.01
N ARG A 165 -4.03 -22.56 -11.33
CA ARG A 165 -4.10 -21.74 -10.11
C ARG A 165 -3.43 -20.40 -10.36
N ASN A 166 -4.21 -19.31 -10.40
CA ASN A 166 -3.74 -17.99 -10.77
C ASN A 166 -3.65 -17.07 -9.54
N PRO A 167 -2.67 -16.15 -9.50
CA PRO A 167 -2.61 -15.10 -8.49
C PRO A 167 -3.58 -13.93 -8.84
N GLU A 168 -4.86 -14.24 -9.05
CA GLU A 168 -5.83 -13.28 -9.59
C GLU A 168 -6.17 -12.15 -8.60
N LEU A 169 -6.07 -12.41 -7.29
CA LEU A 169 -6.34 -11.41 -6.28
C LEU A 169 -5.22 -10.37 -6.24
N CYS A 170 -3.96 -10.81 -6.35
CA CYS A 170 -2.81 -9.94 -6.51
C CYS A 170 -2.86 -9.16 -7.83
N GLU A 171 -3.28 -9.79 -8.93
CA GLU A 171 -3.47 -9.10 -10.21
C GLU A 171 -4.53 -8.00 -10.11
N ARG A 172 -5.63 -8.26 -9.40
CA ARG A 172 -6.68 -7.27 -9.10
C ARG A 172 -6.12 -6.09 -8.32
N ILE A 173 -5.35 -6.34 -7.26
CA ILE A 173 -4.68 -5.28 -6.47
C ILE A 173 -3.78 -4.43 -7.38
N CYS A 174 -2.98 -5.05 -8.26
CA CYS A 174 -2.12 -4.33 -9.20
C CYS A 174 -2.95 -3.42 -10.14
N GLY A 175 -4.10 -3.89 -10.61
CA GLY A 175 -5.03 -3.10 -11.43
C GLY A 175 -5.59 -1.89 -10.68
N LEU A 176 -6.09 -2.11 -9.46
CA LEU A 176 -6.69 -1.07 -8.61
C LEU A 176 -5.68 -0.01 -8.17
N ALA A 177 -4.43 -0.39 -7.90
CA ALA A 177 -3.36 0.55 -7.55
C ALA A 177 -3.11 1.59 -8.65
N ARG A 178 -3.27 1.21 -9.92
CA ARG A 178 -3.12 2.11 -11.07
C ARG A 178 -4.19 3.21 -11.07
N LEU A 179 -5.43 2.87 -10.69
CA LEU A 179 -6.53 3.83 -10.59
C LEU A 179 -6.26 4.90 -9.53
N ILE A 180 -5.91 4.47 -8.31
CA ILE A 180 -5.65 5.41 -7.19
C ILE A 180 -4.49 6.36 -7.52
N ARG A 181 -3.45 5.89 -8.22
CA ARG A 181 -2.37 6.79 -8.70
C ARG A 181 -2.86 7.85 -9.68
N GLY A 182 -3.79 7.52 -10.58
CA GLY A 182 -4.44 8.50 -11.45
C GLY A 182 -5.24 9.54 -10.65
N HIS A 183 -5.96 9.10 -9.62
CA HIS A 183 -6.71 9.99 -8.73
C HIS A 183 -5.81 10.97 -7.97
N ALA A 184 -4.62 10.53 -7.54
CA ALA A 184 -3.63 11.41 -6.92
C ALA A 184 -3.16 12.51 -7.87
N LEU A 185 -2.92 12.21 -9.16
CA LEU A 185 -2.60 13.22 -10.17
C LEU A 185 -3.74 14.25 -10.29
N THR A 186 -4.98 13.80 -10.43
CA THR A 186 -6.16 14.69 -10.47
C THR A 186 -6.24 15.59 -9.23
N SER A 187 -5.91 15.06 -8.04
CA SER A 187 -5.92 15.88 -6.82
C SER A 187 -4.82 16.94 -6.77
N LEU A 188 -3.66 16.68 -7.39
CA LEU A 188 -2.60 17.67 -7.51
C LEU A 188 -3.03 18.80 -8.47
N GLU A 189 -3.72 18.46 -9.56
CA GLU A 189 -4.27 19.43 -10.51
C GLU A 189 -5.37 20.30 -9.89
N ASN A 190 -6.09 19.80 -8.87
CA ASN A 190 -7.10 20.57 -8.13
C ASN A 190 -6.52 21.67 -7.22
N ILE A 191 -5.20 21.80 -7.05
CA ILE A 191 -4.59 22.77 -6.13
C ILE A 191 -4.69 24.21 -6.64
N ALA A 192 -4.40 24.42 -7.93
CA ALA A 192 -4.21 25.74 -8.52
C ALA A 192 -5.53 26.43 -8.88
N LEU A 193 -6.39 26.64 -7.89
CA LEU A 193 -7.68 27.30 -8.03
C LEU A 193 -7.54 28.82 -8.14
N TRP A 194 -8.48 29.46 -8.83
CA TRP A 194 -8.43 30.89 -9.11
C TRP A 194 -8.92 31.73 -7.91
N HIS A 195 -8.12 32.70 -7.49
CA HIS A 195 -8.45 33.66 -6.43
C HIS A 195 -9.00 32.98 -5.16
N GLU A 196 -10.12 33.45 -4.62
CA GLU A 196 -10.72 32.87 -3.40
C GLU A 196 -11.45 31.54 -3.66
N ARG A 197 -11.80 31.25 -4.92
CA ARG A 197 -12.10 29.90 -5.45
C ARG A 197 -12.46 29.96 -6.94
N ASP A 198 -12.33 28.81 -7.59
CA ASP A 198 -13.28 28.32 -8.57
C ASP A 198 -13.84 26.96 -8.10
N ILE A 199 -14.76 26.36 -8.86
CA ILE A 199 -15.47 25.14 -8.46
C ILE A 199 -15.01 23.88 -9.20
N SER A 200 -13.97 23.97 -10.03
CA SER A 200 -13.48 22.85 -10.86
C SER A 200 -13.12 21.61 -10.04
N HIS A 201 -12.53 21.79 -8.86
CA HIS A 201 -12.23 20.71 -7.91
C HIS A 201 -13.46 19.89 -7.51
N SER A 202 -14.68 20.47 -7.52
CA SER A 202 -15.85 19.81 -6.95
C SER A 202 -16.35 18.66 -7.81
N SER A 203 -16.27 18.76 -9.14
CA SER A 203 -16.71 17.68 -10.03
C SER A 203 -15.76 16.48 -9.95
N THR A 204 -14.46 16.74 -9.88
CA THR A 204 -13.43 15.70 -9.76
C THR A 204 -13.48 15.03 -8.39
N GLU A 205 -13.57 15.80 -7.30
CA GLU A 205 -13.64 15.30 -5.91
C GLU A 205 -14.85 14.38 -5.64
N ARG A 206 -15.96 14.54 -6.39
CA ARG A 206 -17.12 13.63 -6.31
C ARG A 206 -16.82 12.20 -6.75
N ILE A 207 -15.77 12.02 -7.55
CA ILE A 207 -15.32 10.72 -8.06
C ILE A 207 -14.10 10.28 -7.26
N ILE A 208 -13.04 11.10 -7.29
CA ILE A 208 -11.73 10.66 -6.81
C ILE A 208 -11.66 10.44 -5.29
N LEU A 209 -12.44 11.17 -4.48
CA LEU A 209 -12.42 11.00 -3.02
C LEU A 209 -13.11 9.70 -2.59
N PRO A 210 -14.40 9.45 -2.92
CA PRO A 210 -15.05 8.21 -2.53
C PRO A 210 -14.38 6.99 -3.17
N ASP A 211 -14.06 7.04 -4.47
CA ASP A 211 -13.48 5.90 -5.17
C ASP A 211 -12.12 5.53 -4.58
N SER A 212 -11.25 6.50 -4.28
CA SER A 212 -9.94 6.19 -3.69
C SER A 212 -10.05 5.57 -2.30
N CYS A 213 -10.99 6.04 -1.47
CA CYS A 213 -11.20 5.46 -0.13
C CYS A 213 -11.74 4.03 -0.23
N LEU A 214 -12.78 3.81 -1.03
CA LEU A 214 -13.42 2.50 -1.21
C LEU A 214 -12.47 1.49 -1.86
N VAL A 215 -11.75 1.90 -2.89
CA VAL A 215 -10.80 1.02 -3.57
C VAL A 215 -9.65 0.64 -2.64
N LEU A 216 -9.12 1.58 -1.85
CA LEU A 216 -8.03 1.26 -0.93
C LEU A 216 -8.48 0.34 0.22
N ASP A 217 -9.64 0.58 0.81
CA ASP A 217 -10.27 -0.30 1.80
C ASP A 217 -10.38 -1.74 1.25
N TYR A 218 -10.96 -1.87 0.05
CA TYR A 218 -11.09 -3.16 -0.61
C TYR A 218 -9.72 -3.83 -0.89
N MET A 219 -8.72 -3.06 -1.35
CA MET A 219 -7.37 -3.57 -1.57
C MET A 219 -6.72 -4.08 -0.27
N LEU A 220 -6.85 -3.33 0.83
CA LEU A 220 -6.32 -3.72 2.14
C LEU A 220 -7.01 -4.98 2.66
N SER A 221 -8.33 -5.07 2.53
CA SER A 221 -9.11 -6.25 2.91
C SER A 221 -8.70 -7.50 2.12
N ILE A 222 -8.62 -7.40 0.78
CA ILE A 222 -8.16 -8.51 -0.06
C ILE A 222 -6.74 -8.92 0.32
N PHE A 223 -5.80 -7.98 0.37
CA PHE A 223 -4.40 -8.31 0.62
C PHE A 223 -4.20 -8.92 2.01
N THR A 224 -4.94 -8.44 3.01
CA THR A 224 -4.97 -9.04 4.35
C THR A 224 -5.47 -10.48 4.30
N SER A 225 -6.53 -10.77 3.54
CA SER A 225 -7.03 -12.14 3.34
C SER A 225 -6.00 -13.03 2.63
N ILE A 226 -5.33 -12.52 1.58
CA ILE A 226 -4.23 -13.21 0.91
C ILE A 226 -3.14 -13.57 1.91
N MET A 227 -2.68 -12.61 2.72
CA MET A 227 -1.60 -12.85 3.67
C MET A 227 -1.99 -13.82 4.78
N LYS A 228 -3.25 -13.82 5.23
CA LYS A 228 -3.77 -14.80 6.21
C LYS A 228 -3.76 -16.22 5.64
N GLY A 229 -4.21 -16.40 4.41
CA GLY A 229 -4.34 -17.71 3.77
C GLY A 229 -3.18 -18.10 2.82
N LEU A 230 -2.09 -17.31 2.78
CA LEU A 230 -0.98 -17.51 1.85
C LEU A 230 -0.37 -18.90 2.06
N ARG A 231 -0.33 -19.69 1.00
CA ARG A 231 0.31 -21.01 1.00
C ARG A 231 1.78 -20.82 0.68
N VAL A 232 2.64 -21.42 1.49
CA VAL A 232 4.09 -21.35 1.34
C VAL A 232 4.61 -22.77 1.13
N TYR A 233 5.56 -22.93 0.20
CA TYR A 233 6.17 -24.21 -0.16
C TYR A 233 7.67 -24.20 0.16
N PRO A 234 8.08 -24.41 1.44
CA PRO A 234 9.49 -24.38 1.83
C PRO A 234 10.37 -25.37 1.08
N GLU A 235 9.81 -26.52 0.69
CA GLU A 235 10.49 -27.53 -0.12
C GLU A 235 10.82 -27.03 -1.51
N ASN A 236 9.92 -26.28 -2.16
CA ASN A 236 10.18 -25.66 -3.45
C ASN A 236 11.22 -24.54 -3.32
N MET A 237 11.13 -23.73 -2.26
CA MET A 237 12.13 -22.70 -1.96
C MET A 237 13.54 -23.29 -1.80
N ARG A 238 13.66 -24.40 -1.07
CA ARG A 238 14.95 -25.12 -0.92
C ARG A 238 15.43 -25.71 -2.24
N ARG A 239 14.55 -26.37 -2.99
CA ARG A 239 14.87 -26.90 -4.32
C ARG A 239 15.38 -25.81 -5.26
N ASN A 240 14.77 -24.62 -5.21
CA ASN A 240 15.12 -23.52 -6.09
C ASN A 240 16.54 -22.96 -5.83
N ILE A 241 17.03 -23.01 -4.59
CA ILE A 241 18.41 -22.60 -4.27
C ILE A 241 19.43 -23.46 -5.05
N GLU A 242 19.13 -24.74 -5.22
CA GLU A 242 20.01 -25.70 -5.90
C GLU A 242 19.94 -25.63 -7.44
N LEU A 243 19.04 -24.84 -8.03
CA LEU A 243 18.88 -24.75 -9.50
C LEU A 243 20.16 -24.32 -10.23
N THR A 244 21.01 -23.54 -9.56
CA THR A 244 22.28 -23.06 -10.12
C THR A 244 23.47 -23.92 -9.71
N GLN A 245 23.23 -25.10 -9.14
CA GLN A 245 24.25 -26.10 -8.79
C GLN A 245 25.40 -25.52 -7.94
N GLY A 246 25.05 -24.67 -6.96
CA GLY A 246 26.00 -24.06 -6.02
C GLY A 246 26.70 -22.79 -6.52
N LEU A 247 26.43 -22.30 -7.73
CA LEU A 247 27.02 -21.04 -8.25
C LEU A 247 26.71 -19.82 -7.36
N VAL A 248 25.60 -19.84 -6.64
CA VAL A 248 25.23 -18.82 -5.64
C VAL A 248 26.25 -18.68 -4.50
N PHE A 249 27.13 -19.66 -4.30
CA PHE A 249 28.20 -19.61 -3.29
C PHE A 249 29.55 -19.13 -3.86
N SER A 250 29.60 -18.77 -5.15
CA SER A 250 30.84 -18.35 -5.84
C SER A 250 31.56 -17.20 -5.13
N GLN A 251 30.83 -16.20 -4.65
CA GLN A 251 31.43 -15.09 -3.90
C GLN A 251 32.09 -15.54 -2.60
N ARG A 252 31.51 -16.52 -1.88
CA ARG A 252 32.14 -17.07 -0.67
C ARG A 252 33.43 -17.83 -0.99
N VAL A 253 33.45 -18.56 -2.10
CA VAL A 253 34.67 -19.25 -2.58
C VAL A 253 35.75 -18.24 -2.94
N LEU A 254 35.42 -17.19 -3.70
CA LEU A 254 36.36 -16.11 -4.05
C LEU A 254 36.94 -15.44 -2.79
N ILE A 255 36.09 -15.08 -1.83
CA ILE A 255 36.54 -14.46 -0.56
C ILE A 255 37.45 -15.41 0.22
N ALA A 256 37.14 -16.72 0.25
CA ALA A 256 38.00 -17.71 0.91
C ALA A 256 39.39 -17.81 0.25
N LEU A 257 39.47 -17.73 -1.08
CA LEU A 257 40.73 -17.72 -1.82
C LEU A 257 41.54 -16.44 -1.56
N ILE A 258 40.89 -15.28 -1.57
CA ILE A 258 41.53 -13.99 -1.24
C ILE A 258 42.10 -14.02 0.18
N ASN A 259 41.33 -14.52 1.15
CA ASN A 259 41.77 -14.65 2.54
C ASN A 259 42.95 -15.63 2.72
N LYS A 260 43.23 -16.47 1.73
CA LYS A 260 44.40 -17.35 1.68
C LYS A 260 45.59 -16.75 0.92
N GLY A 261 45.51 -15.48 0.52
CA GLY A 261 46.63 -14.73 -0.06
C GLY A 261 46.61 -14.64 -1.59
N LEU A 262 45.54 -15.09 -2.25
CA LEU A 262 45.39 -14.93 -3.69
C LEU A 262 44.87 -13.52 -4.02
N THR A 263 45.30 -12.98 -5.16
CA THR A 263 44.77 -11.71 -5.68
C THR A 263 43.35 -11.89 -6.21
N ARG A 264 42.58 -10.80 -6.16
CA ARG A 264 41.20 -10.75 -6.64
C ARG A 264 41.09 -10.81 -8.17
#